data_AF-A0A351NHB6-F1
#
_entry.id   AF-A0A351NHB6-F1
#
_cell.length_a   1.000
_cell.length_b   1.000
_cell.length_c   1.000
_cell.angle_alpha   90.00
_cell.angle_beta   90.00
_cell.angle_gamma   90.00
#
_symmetry.space_group_name_H-M   'P 1'
#
loop_
_entity.id
_entity.type
_entity.pdbx_description
1 polymer ?
#
loop_
_entity_poly.entity_id
_entity_poly.type
_entity_poly.pdbx_seq_one_letter_code
_entity_poly.pdbx_strand_id
1 'polypeptide(L)' 'MSEPLLAYCGEYGLDPLELALCGGEDYELLFTASHEAEKTLALRHYIIGRIDKSLPDLIWKGSDRDYLGYRHF' A
#
# COMPACT_ATOMS: atom_id res chain seq x y z
N MET A 1 6.79 -1.94 7.44
CA MET A 1 5.79 -1.06 8.10
C MET A 1 6.51 -0.21 9.13
N SER A 2 5.98 0.96 9.49
CA SER A 2 6.64 1.85 10.46
C SER A 2 6.53 1.31 11.89
N GLU A 3 7.54 1.56 12.72
CA GLU A 3 7.54 1.10 14.12
C GLU A 3 6.37 1.68 14.94
N PRO A 4 5.98 2.96 14.79
CA PRO A 4 4.82 3.50 15.52
C PRO A 4 3.50 2.81 15.16
N LEU A 5 3.30 2.47 13.88
CA LEU A 5 2.10 1.75 13.44
C LEU A 5 2.05 0.35 14.06
N LEU A 6 3.17 -0.37 14.06
CA LEU A 6 3.24 -1.71 14.66
C LEU A 6 3.01 -1.68 16.16
N ALA A 7 3.55 -0.68 16.88
CA ALA A 7 3.32 -0.50 18.30
C ALA A 7 1.84 -0.24 18.61
N TYR A 8 1.21 0.69 17.88
CA TYR A 8 -0.21 1.01 18.02
C TYR A 8 -1.09 -0.23 17.73
N CYS A 9 -0.85 -0.92 16.62
CA CYS A 9 -1.60 -2.13 16.30
C CYS A 9 -1.44 -3.23 17.36
N GLY A 10 -0.23 -3.40 17.91
CA GLY A 10 0.04 -4.35 18.98
C GLY A 10 -0.69 -4.01 20.28
N GLU A 11 -0.79 -2.74 20.64
CA GLU A 11 -1.52 -2.27 21.82
C GLU A 11 -3.04 -2.49 21.71
N TYR A 12 -3.61 -2.23 20.54
CA TYR A 12 -5.06 -2.26 20.32
C TYR A 12 -5.59 -3.53 19.64
N GLY A 13 -4.72 -4.51 19.35
CA GLY A 13 -5.11 -5.75 18.67
C GLY A 13 -5.60 -5.55 17.24
N LEU A 14 -5.07 -4.54 16.53
CA LEU A 14 -5.44 -4.20 15.16
C LEU A 14 -4.53 -4.92 14.14
N ASP A 15 -5.04 -5.15 12.93
CA ASP A 15 -4.22 -5.62 11.82
C ASP A 15 -3.50 -4.43 11.16
N PRO A 16 -2.16 -4.33 11.25
CA PRO A 16 -1.44 -3.24 10.61
C PRO A 16 -1.57 -3.28 9.09
N LEU A 17 -1.77 -4.45 8.49
CA LEU A 17 -1.96 -4.58 7.04
C LEU A 17 -3.25 -3.88 6.60
N GLU A 18 -4.33 -4.03 7.36
CA GLU A 18 -5.60 -3.34 7.11
C GLU A 18 -5.43 -1.81 7.10
N LEU A 19 -4.68 -1.26 8.06
CA LEU A 19 -4.39 0.18 8.10
C LEU A 19 -3.49 0.64 6.94
N ALA A 20 -2.50 -0.15 6.51
CA ALA A 20 -1.68 0.24 5.35
C ALA A 20 -2.43 0.18 4.02
N LEU A 21 -3.54 -0.55 3.96
CA LEU A 21 -4.35 -0.67 2.75
C LEU A 21 -5.50 0.37 2.73
N CYS A 22 -6.00 0.77 3.90
CA CYS A 22 -7.25 1.53 4.03
C CYS A 22 -7.14 2.80 4.88
N GLY A 23 -6.00 3.05 5.52
CA GLY A 23 -5.81 4.10 6.52
C GLY A 23 -6.13 5.50 5.98
N GLY A 24 -6.04 5.68 4.65
CA GLY A 24 -6.26 6.97 4.00
C GLY A 24 -5.22 8.00 4.46
N GLU A 25 -5.26 9.20 3.88
CA GLU A 25 -4.55 10.40 4.37
C GLU A 25 -3.06 10.24 4.79
N ASP A 26 -2.34 9.26 4.25
CA ASP A 26 -0.90 9.09 4.51
C ASP A 26 -0.05 10.14 3.76
N TYR A 27 -0.63 10.79 2.73
CA TYR A 27 0.04 11.74 1.84
C TYR A 27 1.31 11.19 1.16
N GLU A 28 1.40 9.86 1.04
CA GLU A 28 2.47 9.15 0.36
C GLU A 28 2.24 9.05 -1.16
N LEU A 29 3.32 8.77 -1.90
CA LEU A 29 3.26 8.63 -3.36
C LEU A 29 3.00 7.18 -3.79
N LEU A 30 2.03 7.00 -4.69
CA LEU A 30 1.86 5.77 -5.46
C LEU A 30 2.18 6.03 -6.93
N PHE A 31 3.26 5.43 -7.43
CA PHE A 31 3.72 5.59 -8.80
C PHE A 31 4.25 4.27 -9.38
N THR A 32 4.51 4.26 -10.68
CA THR A 32 5.14 3.13 -11.36
C THR A 32 6.38 3.61 -12.11
N ALA A 33 7.39 2.74 -12.23
CA ALA A 33 8.63 3.01 -12.95
C ALA A 33 9.12 1.73 -13.61
N SER A 34 9.92 1.85 -14.67
CA SER A 34 10.68 0.70 -15.19
C SER A 34 11.74 0.29 -14.18
N HIS A 35 12.23 -0.94 -14.29
CA HIS A 35 13.27 -1.45 -13.39
C HIS A 35 14.58 -0.65 -13.51
N GLU A 36 14.88 -0.10 -14.68
CA GLU A 36 16.03 0.74 -14.94
C GLU A 36 15.87 2.12 -14.31
N ALA A 37 14.67 2.71 -14.41
CA ALA A 37 14.37 4.00 -13.79
C ALA A 37 14.44 3.93 -12.25
N GLU A 38 13.89 2.87 -11.66
CA GLU A 38 13.90 2.63 -10.21
C GLU A 38 15.31 2.68 -9.62
N LYS A 39 16.29 2.05 -10.27
CA LYS A 39 17.71 2.03 -9.84
C LYS A 39 18.36 3.41 -9.76
N THR A 40 17.78 4.39 -10.44
CA THR A 40 18.30 5.78 -10.49
C THR A 40 17.58 6.73 -9.54
N LEU A 41 16.53 6.27 -8.85
CA LEU A 41 15.76 7.09 -7.92
C LEU A 41 16.56 7.35 -6.64
N ALA A 42 16.90 8.61 -6.41
CA ALA A 42 17.56 9.07 -5.19
C ALA A 42 16.55 9.36 -4.04
N LEU A 43 15.52 8.54 -3.90
CA LEU A 43 14.50 8.68 -2.85
C LEU A 43 14.14 7.31 -2.26
N ARG A 44 13.82 7.28 -0.96
CA ARG A 44 13.37 6.06 -0.30
C ARG A 44 11.98 5.69 -0.83
N HIS A 45 11.85 4.46 -1.33
CA HIS A 45 10.60 3.94 -1.84
C HIS A 45 10.54 2.43 -1.60
N TYR A 46 9.37 1.83 -1.85
CA TYR A 46 9.13 0.41 -1.67
C TYR A 46 8.40 -0.15 -2.88
N ILE A 47 8.92 -1.24 -3.44
CA ILE A 47 8.23 -1.98 -4.49
C ILE A 47 7.15 -2.84 -3.83
N ILE A 48 5.88 -2.47 -4.04
CA ILE A 48 4.71 -3.14 -3.44
C ILE A 48 3.90 -3.97 -4.45
N GLY A 49 4.31 -3.99 -5.72
CA GLY A 49 3.58 -4.68 -6.78
C GLY A 49 4.29 -4.61 -8.13
N ARG A 50 3.58 -5.02 -9.17
CA ARG A 50 4.03 -4.97 -10.57
C ARG A 50 2.86 -4.65 -11.49
N ILE A 51 3.15 -4.10 -12.66
CA ILE A 51 2.18 -3.96 -13.75
C ILE A 51 2.25 -5.20 -14.64
N ASP A 52 1.11 -5.87 -14.79
CA ASP A 52 0.96 -7.05 -15.62
C ASP A 52 -0.23 -6.83 -16.58
N LYS A 53 0.07 -6.65 -17.87
CA LYS A 53 -0.95 -6.37 -18.90
C LYS A 53 -1.87 -7.55 -19.18
N SER A 54 -1.55 -8.74 -18.67
CA SER A 54 -2.42 -9.91 -18.81
C SER A 54 -3.56 -9.94 -17.80
N LEU A 55 -3.48 -9.13 -16.74
CA LEU A 55 -4.50 -9.03 -15.71
C LEU A 55 -5.47 -7.88 -16.02
N PRO A 56 -6.77 -8.07 -15.77
CA PRO A 56 -7.79 -7.08 -16.13
C PRO A 56 -7.77 -5.85 -15.21
N ASP A 57 -7.42 -6.03 -13.93
CA ASP A 57 -7.56 -5.02 -12.87
C ASP A 57 -6.52 -5.23 -11.76
N LEU A 58 -6.61 -4.41 -10.70
CA LEU A 58 -5.82 -4.53 -9.48
C LEU A 58 -6.10 -5.87 -8.79
N ILE A 59 -5.11 -6.77 -8.81
CA ILE A 59 -5.13 -8.01 -8.02
C ILE A 59 -4.23 -7.83 -6.82
N TRP A 60 -4.78 -8.07 -5.63
CA TRP A 60 -4.05 -7.91 -4.40
C TRP A 60 -4.54 -8.89 -3.32
N LYS A 61 -3.66 -9.21 -2.37
CA LYS A 61 -3.95 -10.17 -1.29
C LYS A 61 -4.83 -9.50 -0.22
N GLY A 62 -6.13 -9.75 -0.30
CA GLY A 62 -7.16 -9.08 0.50
C GLY A 62 -8.36 -8.63 -0.34
N SER A 63 -8.41 -8.96 -1.63
CA SER A 63 -9.58 -8.73 -2.51
C SER A 63 -10.85 -9.46 -2.07
N ASP A 64 -10.75 -10.42 -1.15
CA ASP A 64 -11.87 -11.06 -0.45
C ASP A 64 -12.49 -10.16 0.64
N ARG A 65 -11.84 -9.05 0.97
CA ARG A 65 -12.26 -8.07 1.95
C ARG A 65 -12.60 -6.76 1.24
N ASP A 66 -13.72 -6.15 1.60
CA ASP A 66 -14.20 -4.90 1.00
C ASP A 66 -13.48 -3.70 1.62
N TYR A 67 -12.20 -3.59 1.31
CA TYR A 67 -11.36 -2.51 1.77
C TYR A 67 -11.60 -1.28 0.89
N LEU A 68 -12.54 -0.46 1.33
CA LEU A 68 -12.89 0.77 0.66
C LEU A 68 -12.04 1.93 1.21
N GLY A 69 -11.50 2.73 0.29
CA GLY A 69 -11.00 4.06 0.65
C GLY A 69 -12.15 4.97 1.12
N TYR A 70 -11.79 6.09 1.73
CA TYR A 70 -12.76 7.09 2.17
C TYR A 70 -13.72 7.50 1.04
N ARG A 71 -15.04 7.47 1.34
CA ARG A 71 -16.10 7.96 0.46
C ARG A 71 -16.78 9.13 1.14
N HIS A 72 -16.96 10.22 0.40
CA HIS A 72 -17.59 11.43 0.91
C HIS A 72 -19.11 11.27 1.15
N PHE A 73 -19.76 10.34 0.43
CA PHE A 73 -21.20 10.10 0.44
C PHE A 73 -21.49 8.61 0.32
#